data_AF-R1BB30-F1
#
_entry.id   AF-R1BB30-F1
#
_cell.length_a   1.000
_cell.length_b   1.000
_cell.length_c   1.000
_cell.angle_alpha   90.00
_cell.angle_beta   90.00
_cell.angle_gamma   90.00
#
_symmetry.space_group_name_H-M   'P 1'
#
loop_
_entity.id
_entity.type
_entity.pdbx_description
1 polymer ?
#
loop_
_entity_poly.entity_id
_entity_poly.type
_entity_poly.pdbx_seq_one_letter_code
_entity_poly.pdbx_strand_id
1 'polypeptide(L)'
;MRRPRRRPRLRRPRVAVAAALASAALASPSPPPSPPLVCPCLTAYPAGVSLVSAEVQVVAADGVGLEPSCNSTGYPGWCEHEWCYVDPTACNTEYSTTAYVVGATLHYSYRACGFSNEFESWFYQPPPPSPPPSPPPPSPPLDCPCLTAYPAGVSLVSGEVQVVAADGVSLAYPGTYGLHGCDSHDSGLEPSCNSTGYPGWCEHEWCYVDPTACNTEYSTTAYVVGATLHYSYHACGFSNEFESWFYQPPPPSPPPSPPPPSPPLDCPCLTAYPTGVSLVSGE
;
A
#
# COMPACT_ATOMS: atom_id res chain seq x y z
N MET A 1 -79.13 -24.03 -66.38
CA MET A 1 -77.75 -23.84 -65.90
C MET A 1 -77.09 -22.69 -66.66
N ARG A 2 -76.91 -21.52 -66.01
CA ARG A 2 -76.05 -20.43 -66.52
C ARG A 2 -75.21 -19.93 -65.36
N ARG A 3 -73.90 -20.20 -65.41
CA ARG A 3 -72.92 -19.82 -64.38
C ARG A 3 -72.57 -18.33 -64.47
N PRO A 4 -72.23 -17.69 -63.33
CA PRO A 4 -72.21 -16.24 -63.19
C PRO A 4 -70.85 -15.64 -63.60
N ARG A 5 -70.90 -14.49 -64.28
CA ARG A 5 -69.71 -13.67 -64.58
C ARG A 5 -69.32 -12.86 -63.34
N ARG A 6 -68.09 -13.11 -62.84
CA ARG A 6 -67.47 -12.39 -61.71
C ARG A 6 -67.18 -10.94 -62.10
N ARG A 7 -67.61 -9.99 -61.27
CA ARG A 7 -67.26 -8.56 -61.37
C ARG A 7 -65.87 -8.31 -60.75
N PRO A 8 -65.09 -7.35 -61.30
CA PRO A 8 -63.74 -7.04 -60.82
C PRO A 8 -63.75 -6.31 -59.46
N ARG A 9 -62.78 -6.65 -58.61
CA ARG A 9 -62.58 -6.05 -57.28
C ARG A 9 -61.89 -4.69 -57.43
N LEU A 10 -62.57 -3.61 -57.06
CA LEU A 10 -61.97 -2.28 -56.90
C LEU A 10 -61.03 -2.29 -55.68
N ARG A 11 -59.78 -1.85 -55.87
CA ARG A 11 -58.82 -1.58 -54.80
C ARG A 11 -59.28 -0.34 -54.03
N ARG A 12 -59.49 -0.48 -52.71
CA ARG A 12 -59.66 0.66 -51.79
C ARG A 12 -58.28 1.18 -51.37
N PRO A 13 -57.98 2.48 -51.52
CA PRO A 13 -56.82 3.08 -50.88
C PRO A 13 -57.05 3.15 -49.37
N ARG A 14 -56.07 2.70 -48.58
CA ARG A 14 -56.04 2.93 -47.13
C ARG A 14 -55.66 4.40 -46.91
N VAL A 15 -56.67 5.23 -46.63
CA VAL A 15 -56.45 6.59 -46.10
C VAL A 15 -56.06 6.43 -44.64
N ALA A 16 -54.82 6.77 -44.31
CA ALA A 16 -54.37 6.87 -42.93
C ALA A 16 -55.03 8.09 -42.29
N VAL A 17 -55.79 7.87 -41.22
CA VAL A 17 -56.32 8.95 -40.38
C VAL A 17 -55.19 9.41 -39.47
N ALA A 18 -54.51 10.49 -39.85
CA ALA A 18 -53.67 11.25 -38.93
C ALA A 18 -54.55 12.32 -38.27
N ALA A 19 -54.89 12.11 -36.99
CA ALA A 19 -55.53 13.14 -36.18
C ALA A 19 -54.51 14.25 -35.92
N ALA A 20 -54.72 15.43 -36.50
CA ALA A 20 -53.97 16.63 -36.19
C ALA A 20 -54.46 17.17 -34.83
N LEU A 21 -53.70 16.92 -33.76
CA LEU A 21 -53.83 17.68 -32.52
C LEU A 21 -53.14 19.02 -32.75
N ALA A 22 -53.93 20.08 -32.89
CA ALA A 22 -53.43 21.44 -32.85
C ALA A 22 -53.03 21.78 -31.40
N SER A 23 -51.73 21.65 -31.09
CA SER A 23 -51.17 22.22 -29.87
C SER A 23 -51.14 23.74 -30.02
N ALA A 24 -52.11 24.43 -29.41
CA ALA A 24 -51.98 25.85 -29.13
C ALA A 24 -50.83 26.02 -28.12
N ALA A 25 -49.65 26.40 -28.61
CA ALA A 25 -48.56 26.85 -27.76
C ALA A 25 -49.01 28.17 -27.11
N LEU A 26 -49.40 28.11 -25.83
CA LEU A 26 -49.46 29.29 -24.99
C LEU A 26 -48.04 29.83 -24.89
N ALA A 27 -47.74 30.86 -25.68
CA ALA A 27 -46.52 31.63 -25.55
C ALA A 27 -46.46 32.13 -24.09
N SER A 28 -45.52 31.58 -23.32
CA SER A 28 -45.22 32.12 -22.00
C SER A 28 -44.78 33.57 -22.19
N PRO A 29 -45.26 34.52 -21.37
CA PRO A 29 -44.77 35.89 -21.43
C PRO A 29 -43.26 35.84 -21.22
N SER A 30 -42.50 36.44 -22.15
CA SER A 30 -41.06 36.59 -22.01
C SER A 30 -40.75 37.21 -20.63
N PRO A 31 -39.76 36.71 -19.89
CA PRO A 31 -39.35 37.37 -18.65
C PRO A 31 -39.04 38.84 -18.96
N PRO A 32 -39.37 39.78 -18.04
CA PRO A 32 -38.99 41.17 -18.23
C PRO A 32 -37.47 41.23 -18.53
N PRO A 33 -37.02 42.13 -19.43
CA PRO A 33 -35.60 42.28 -19.69
C PRO A 33 -34.89 42.49 -18.35
N SER A 34 -33.87 41.69 -18.09
CA SER A 34 -33.03 41.88 -16.91
C SER A 34 -32.58 43.35 -16.86
N PRO A 35 -32.55 43.99 -15.68
CA PRO A 35 -31.98 45.33 -15.58
C PRO A 35 -30.60 45.32 -16.25
N PRO A 36 -30.17 46.42 -16.90
CA PRO A 36 -28.84 46.48 -17.49
C PRO A 36 -27.82 46.08 -16.41
N LEU A 37 -26.85 45.25 -16.79
CA LEU A 37 -25.75 44.92 -15.90
C LEU A 37 -25.01 46.23 -15.61
N VAL A 38 -25.08 46.68 -14.36
CA VAL A 38 -24.40 47.88 -13.87
C VAL A 38 -23.35 47.38 -12.90
N CYS A 39 -22.11 47.42 -13.34
CA CYS A 39 -20.95 47.15 -12.50
C CYS A 39 -19.76 47.92 -13.07
N PRO A 40 -19.73 49.26 -12.89
CA PRO A 40 -18.66 50.08 -13.41
C PRO A 40 -17.35 49.76 -12.68
N CYS A 41 -16.26 49.76 -13.44
CA CYS A 41 -14.93 49.66 -12.89
C CYS A 41 -14.61 50.88 -12.03
N LEU A 42 -13.94 50.67 -10.90
CA LEU A 42 -13.42 51.73 -10.05
C LEU A 42 -12.37 52.54 -10.81
N THR A 43 -12.48 53.87 -10.75
CA THR A 43 -11.51 54.80 -11.34
C THR A 43 -10.46 55.27 -10.34
N ALA A 44 -10.61 54.94 -9.06
CA ALA A 44 -9.66 55.21 -7.97
C ALA A 44 -9.84 54.22 -6.81
N TYR A 45 -8.76 53.96 -6.05
CA TYR A 45 -8.78 53.08 -4.87
C TYR A 45 -9.32 53.79 -3.62
N PRO A 46 -9.96 53.06 -2.68
CA PRO A 46 -10.43 53.62 -1.42
C PRO A 46 -9.27 54.13 -0.54
N ALA A 47 -9.54 55.18 0.23
CA ALA A 47 -8.55 55.81 1.11
C ALA A 47 -8.03 54.80 2.17
N GLY A 48 -6.71 54.67 2.29
CA GLY A 48 -6.05 53.74 3.20
C GLY A 48 -5.34 52.56 2.52
N VAL A 49 -5.52 52.38 1.21
CA VAL A 49 -4.67 51.49 0.40
C VAL A 49 -3.34 52.20 0.12
N SER A 50 -2.35 52.00 1.01
CA SER A 50 -0.98 52.44 0.78
C SER A 50 -0.19 51.28 0.18
N LEU A 51 0.22 51.42 -1.08
CA LEU A 51 1.09 50.44 -1.75
C LEU A 51 2.42 50.42 -1.01
N VAL A 52 2.61 49.40 -0.17
CA VAL A 52 3.90 49.17 0.46
C VAL A 52 4.81 48.63 -0.62
N SER A 53 5.86 49.39 -0.92
CA SER A 53 6.96 49.10 -1.87
C SER A 53 6.75 49.66 -3.27
N ALA A 54 7.65 50.56 -3.64
CA ALA A 54 7.71 51.35 -4.87
C ALA A 54 8.07 50.54 -6.13
N GLU A 55 7.51 49.35 -6.31
CA GLU A 55 7.58 48.56 -7.53
C GLU A 55 6.30 47.74 -7.72
N VAL A 56 5.21 48.45 -7.98
CA VAL A 56 4.11 47.84 -8.74
C VAL A 56 3.98 48.65 -10.01
N GLN A 57 4.17 47.95 -11.13
CA GLN A 57 3.86 48.41 -12.46
C GLN A 57 2.38 48.83 -12.48
N VAL A 58 2.12 50.14 -12.40
CA VAL A 58 0.78 50.72 -12.59
C VAL A 58 0.80 51.60 -13.83
N VAL A 59 0.78 50.96 -15.00
CA VAL A 59 0.17 51.34 -16.30
C VAL A 59 0.19 50.02 -17.09
N ALA A 60 -0.79 49.54 -17.85
CA ALA A 60 -2.02 50.04 -18.43
C ALA A 60 -2.99 48.84 -18.53
N ALA A 61 -4.28 48.96 -18.80
CA ALA A 61 -4.83 48.90 -20.16
C ALA A 61 -4.17 47.94 -21.17
N ASP A 62 -3.47 46.88 -20.76
CA ASP A 62 -3.00 45.79 -21.61
C ASP A 62 -2.84 44.54 -20.72
N GLY A 63 -3.74 43.56 -20.84
CA GLY A 63 -3.86 42.42 -19.93
C GLY A 63 -2.57 41.61 -19.73
N VAL A 64 -1.88 41.81 -18.60
CA VAL A 64 -0.83 40.89 -18.13
C VAL A 64 -0.95 40.76 -16.60
N GLY A 65 -1.38 39.59 -16.16
CA GLY A 65 -1.76 39.29 -14.78
C GLY A 65 -0.59 39.27 -13.79
N LEU A 66 -0.87 39.75 -12.57
CA LEU A 66 0.04 39.75 -11.41
C LEU A 66 0.11 38.39 -10.68
N GLU A 67 -0.43 37.31 -11.27
CA GLU A 67 -0.33 35.97 -10.70
C GLU A 67 0.94 35.28 -11.24
N PRO A 68 1.80 34.68 -10.38
CA PRO A 68 3.02 34.00 -10.83
C PRO A 68 2.79 32.94 -11.92
N SER A 69 1.58 32.36 -11.94
CA SER A 69 1.12 31.40 -12.94
C SER A 69 0.92 32.00 -14.35
N CYS A 70 0.73 33.32 -14.48
CA CYS A 70 0.62 34.03 -15.75
C CYS A 70 1.97 34.38 -16.39
N ASN A 71 3.08 34.16 -15.68
CA ASN A 71 4.44 34.47 -16.14
C ASN A 71 5.19 33.24 -16.73
N SER A 72 4.47 32.16 -17.03
CA SER A 72 5.03 30.91 -17.57
C SER A 72 4.61 30.67 -19.02
N THR A 73 5.46 30.00 -19.80
CA THR A 73 5.09 29.50 -21.13
C THR A 73 4.02 28.42 -20.98
N GLY A 74 2.76 28.77 -21.28
CA GLY A 74 1.58 27.92 -21.04
C GLY A 74 0.68 28.44 -19.91
N TYR A 75 0.59 29.76 -19.73
CA TYR A 75 -0.32 30.36 -18.74
C TYR A 75 -1.79 29.99 -19.04
N PRO A 76 -2.62 29.85 -18.00
CA PRO A 76 -4.03 29.55 -18.17
C PRO A 76 -4.76 30.70 -18.90
N GLY A 77 -5.71 30.37 -19.78
CA GLY A 77 -6.37 31.33 -20.68
C GLY A 77 -7.07 32.49 -19.99
N TRP A 78 -7.39 32.36 -18.69
CA TRP A 78 -7.94 33.46 -17.91
C TRP A 78 -6.98 34.64 -17.69
N CYS A 79 -5.66 34.44 -17.88
CA CYS A 79 -4.69 35.53 -17.82
C CYS A 79 -4.88 36.58 -18.94
N GLU A 80 -5.58 36.23 -20.04
CA GLU A 80 -5.87 37.14 -21.16
C GLU A 80 -7.25 37.83 -21.05
N HIS A 81 -8.05 37.44 -20.06
CA HIS A 81 -9.39 37.98 -19.89
C HIS A 81 -9.34 39.33 -19.18
N GLU A 82 -10.08 40.32 -19.71
CA GLU A 82 -10.19 41.63 -19.09
C GLU A 82 -10.98 41.54 -17.78
N TRP A 83 -10.52 42.26 -16.76
CA TRP A 83 -11.19 42.38 -15.46
C TRP A 83 -10.88 43.73 -14.83
N CYS A 84 -11.69 44.12 -13.86
CA CYS A 84 -11.45 45.33 -13.08
C CYS A 84 -11.93 45.23 -11.64
N TYR A 85 -11.46 46.13 -10.78
CA TYR A 85 -12.01 46.30 -9.45
C TYR A 85 -13.36 47.02 -9.52
N VAL A 86 -14.31 46.61 -8.69
CA VAL A 86 -15.68 47.08 -8.70
C VAL A 86 -16.13 47.46 -7.30
N ASP A 87 -17.06 48.41 -7.22
CA ASP A 87 -17.73 48.73 -5.96
C ASP A 87 -18.88 47.73 -5.75
N PRO A 88 -18.86 46.90 -4.68
CA PRO A 88 -19.91 45.93 -4.43
C PRO A 88 -21.28 46.58 -4.20
N THR A 89 -21.33 47.85 -3.79
CA THR A 89 -22.57 48.61 -3.57
C THR A 89 -23.16 49.18 -4.86
N ALA A 90 -22.34 49.32 -5.92
CA ALA A 90 -22.74 49.79 -7.24
C ALA A 90 -22.77 48.68 -8.30
N CYS A 91 -22.53 47.43 -7.90
CA CYS A 91 -22.42 46.28 -8.80
C CYS A 91 -23.60 45.31 -8.63
N ASN A 92 -24.30 45.01 -9.73
CA ASN A 92 -25.38 44.02 -9.78
C ASN A 92 -25.00 42.73 -10.56
N THR A 93 -23.74 42.63 -11.02
CA THR A 93 -23.21 41.43 -11.67
C THR A 93 -22.34 40.64 -10.71
N GLU A 94 -21.88 39.47 -11.15
CA GLU A 94 -20.99 38.61 -10.37
C GLU A 94 -19.64 39.30 -10.14
N TYR A 95 -19.20 39.32 -8.89
CA TYR A 95 -17.87 39.79 -8.49
C TYR A 95 -17.32 38.85 -7.42
N SER A 96 -15.99 38.79 -7.33
CA SER A 96 -15.24 38.03 -6.35
C SER A 96 -14.46 38.98 -5.44
N THR A 97 -14.03 38.51 -4.28
CA THR A 97 -13.25 39.29 -3.31
C THR A 97 -11.78 38.93 -3.43
N THR A 98 -10.88 39.92 -3.54
CA THR A 98 -9.44 39.68 -3.58
C THR A 98 -8.92 39.34 -2.18
N ALA A 99 -8.27 38.19 -2.03
CA ALA A 99 -7.64 37.76 -0.78
C ALA A 99 -6.20 38.31 -0.58
N TYR A 100 -5.61 38.89 -1.62
CA TYR A 100 -4.18 39.25 -1.69
C TYR A 100 -3.85 40.70 -1.32
N VAL A 101 -4.82 41.49 -0.86
CA VAL A 101 -4.61 42.88 -0.44
C VAL A 101 -4.67 42.97 1.07
N VAL A 102 -3.49 43.07 1.70
CA VAL A 102 -3.39 43.18 3.16
C VAL A 102 -3.89 44.56 3.60
N GLY A 103 -4.94 44.58 4.42
CA GLY A 103 -5.48 45.82 4.99
C GLY A 103 -6.62 46.48 4.20
N ALA A 104 -7.06 45.90 3.08
CA ALA A 104 -8.26 46.34 2.38
C ALA A 104 -8.99 45.17 1.69
N THR A 105 -10.33 45.16 1.81
CA THR A 105 -11.18 44.23 1.05
C THR A 105 -11.52 44.88 -0.29
N LEU A 106 -10.91 44.40 -1.37
CA LEU A 106 -11.26 44.81 -2.73
C LEU A 106 -12.09 43.73 -3.42
N HIS A 107 -13.02 44.15 -4.27
CA HIS A 107 -13.84 43.26 -5.09
C HIS A 107 -13.49 43.45 -6.56
N TYR A 108 -13.37 42.36 -7.31
CA TYR A 108 -13.05 42.37 -8.73
C TYR A 108 -14.12 41.61 -9.53
N SER A 109 -14.31 41.99 -10.79
CA SER A 109 -15.25 41.33 -11.68
C SER A 109 -14.68 41.22 -13.09
N TYR A 110 -14.55 39.99 -13.59
CA TYR A 110 -14.35 39.68 -15.01
C TYR A 110 -15.64 39.96 -15.81
N ARG A 111 -16.80 39.75 -15.17
CA ARG A 111 -18.11 39.89 -15.79
C ARG A 111 -18.51 41.34 -16.06
N ALA A 112 -17.95 42.28 -15.30
CA ALA A 112 -18.02 43.72 -15.58
C ALA A 112 -17.35 44.07 -16.92
N CYS A 113 -16.33 43.32 -17.33
CA CYS A 113 -15.60 43.48 -18.59
C CYS A 113 -16.06 42.49 -19.69
N GLY A 114 -17.09 41.68 -19.44
CA GLY A 114 -17.66 40.76 -20.42
C GLY A 114 -17.06 39.35 -20.44
N PHE A 115 -16.18 39.01 -19.50
CA PHE A 115 -15.55 37.69 -19.39
C PHE A 115 -16.06 36.88 -18.18
N SER A 116 -15.96 35.55 -18.24
CA SER A 116 -16.24 34.66 -17.10
C SER A 116 -15.05 34.58 -16.13
N ASN A 117 -15.32 34.39 -14.85
CA ASN A 117 -14.31 34.23 -13.79
C ASN A 117 -13.71 32.81 -13.78
N GLU A 118 -12.97 32.46 -14.83
CA GLU A 118 -12.27 31.17 -14.94
C GLU A 118 -11.07 31.05 -13.97
N PHE A 119 -10.68 32.16 -13.34
CA PHE A 119 -9.69 32.17 -12.25
C PHE A 119 -10.17 31.36 -11.03
N GLU A 120 -11.42 31.53 -10.61
CA GLU A 120 -11.97 30.86 -9.42
C GLU A 120 -12.08 29.34 -9.66
N SER A 121 -12.46 28.93 -10.89
CA SER A 121 -12.55 27.52 -11.23
C SER A 121 -11.18 26.84 -11.26
N TRP A 122 -10.12 27.55 -11.65
CA TRP A 122 -8.74 27.06 -11.59
C TRP A 122 -8.19 27.02 -10.16
N PHE A 123 -8.45 28.04 -9.34
CA PHE A 123 -7.95 28.12 -7.96
C PHE A 123 -8.58 27.05 -7.05
N TYR A 124 -9.84 26.67 -7.30
CA TYR A 124 -10.52 25.59 -6.57
C TYR A 124 -10.32 24.19 -7.17
N GLN A 125 -9.52 24.05 -8.25
CA GLN A 125 -9.18 22.71 -8.71
C GLN A 125 -8.30 22.01 -7.66
N PRO A 126 -8.62 20.75 -7.31
CA PRO A 126 -7.69 19.96 -6.53
C PRO A 126 -6.37 19.87 -7.30
N PRO A 127 -5.20 19.87 -6.61
CA PRO A 127 -3.93 19.69 -7.28
C PRO A 127 -3.98 18.41 -8.12
N PRO A 128 -3.37 18.41 -9.33
CA PRO A 128 -3.30 17.20 -10.13
C PRO A 128 -2.68 16.09 -9.29
N PRO A 129 -3.13 14.82 -9.46
CA PRO A 129 -2.56 13.70 -8.73
C PRO A 129 -1.05 13.68 -9.01
N SER A 130 -0.26 13.51 -7.94
CA SER A 130 1.18 13.32 -8.08
C SER A 130 1.44 12.21 -9.10
N PRO A 131 2.41 12.35 -10.01
CA PRO A 131 2.80 11.25 -10.88
C PRO A 131 3.16 10.04 -10.01
N PRO A 132 2.87 8.81 -10.48
CA PRO A 132 3.27 7.62 -9.73
C PRO A 132 4.79 7.67 -9.48
N PRO A 133 5.25 7.21 -8.31
CA PRO A 133 6.68 7.14 -8.04
C PRO A 133 7.34 6.33 -9.16
N SER A 134 8.50 6.81 -9.64
CA SER A 134 9.29 6.03 -10.58
C SER A 134 9.58 4.66 -9.98
N PRO A 135 9.56 3.57 -10.78
CA PRO A 135 9.96 2.26 -10.27
C PRO A 135 11.37 2.37 -9.68
N PRO A 136 11.64 1.71 -8.54
CA PRO A 136 12.99 1.69 -8.00
C PRO A 136 13.95 1.15 -9.08
N PRO A 137 15.21 1.61 -9.09
CA PRO A 137 16.21 1.01 -9.97
C PRO A 137 16.22 -0.52 -9.76
N PRO A 138 16.46 -1.32 -10.81
CA PRO A 138 16.60 -2.75 -10.64
C PRO A 138 17.69 -3.02 -9.59
N SER A 139 17.39 -3.88 -8.62
CA SER A 139 18.38 -4.30 -7.63
C SER A 139 19.62 -4.82 -8.37
N PRO A 140 20.84 -4.56 -7.85
CA PRO A 140 22.03 -5.18 -8.41
C PRO A 140 21.84 -6.71 -8.46
N PRO A 141 22.44 -7.39 -9.45
CA PRO A 141 22.42 -8.85 -9.47
C PRO A 141 23.01 -9.38 -8.15
N LEU A 142 22.37 -10.39 -7.57
CA LEU A 142 22.88 -11.05 -6.38
C LEU A 142 24.22 -11.70 -6.75
N ASP A 143 25.26 -11.35 -6.00
CA ASP A 143 26.62 -11.86 -6.16
C ASP A 143 27.02 -12.43 -4.80
N CYS A 144 26.78 -13.74 -4.65
CA CYS A 144 27.03 -14.53 -3.44
C CYS A 144 27.27 -15.99 -3.84
N PRO A 145 28.42 -16.32 -4.44
CA PRO A 145 28.71 -17.69 -4.82
C PRO A 145 28.87 -18.58 -3.58
N CYS A 146 28.37 -19.81 -3.68
CA CYS A 146 28.60 -20.84 -2.68
C CYS A 146 30.09 -21.23 -2.63
N LEU A 147 30.60 -21.52 -1.44
CA LEU A 147 31.95 -22.02 -1.25
C LEU A 147 32.11 -23.38 -1.94
N THR A 148 33.27 -23.59 -2.54
CA THR A 148 33.63 -24.87 -3.16
C THR A 148 34.53 -25.73 -2.28
N ALA A 149 34.95 -25.21 -1.13
CA ALA A 149 35.77 -25.90 -0.15
C ALA A 149 35.63 -25.22 1.22
N TYR A 150 35.82 -25.97 2.30
CA TYR A 150 35.90 -25.39 3.63
C TYR A 150 37.18 -24.54 3.81
N PRO A 151 37.13 -23.49 4.65
CA PRO A 151 38.32 -22.73 5.03
C PRO A 151 39.27 -23.56 5.89
N ALA A 152 40.51 -23.09 6.01
CA ALA A 152 41.49 -23.69 6.90
C ALA A 152 40.98 -23.74 8.36
N GLY A 153 41.10 -24.90 9.01
CA GLY A 153 40.63 -25.12 10.37
C GLY A 153 39.52 -26.17 10.47
N VAL A 154 38.72 -26.33 9.41
CA VAL A 154 37.77 -27.45 9.31
C VAL A 154 38.52 -28.73 8.98
N SER A 155 38.33 -29.77 9.79
CA SER A 155 38.92 -31.09 9.56
C SER A 155 37.84 -32.10 9.19
N LEU A 156 38.06 -32.82 8.10
CA LEU A 156 37.20 -33.94 7.72
C LEU A 156 37.71 -35.23 8.37
N VAL A 157 36.83 -35.96 9.06
CA VAL A 157 37.12 -37.27 9.63
C VAL A 157 36.52 -38.31 8.70
N SER A 158 37.34 -39.17 8.10
CA SER A 158 36.89 -40.18 7.14
C SER A 158 36.09 -39.64 5.94
N GLY A 159 36.30 -38.37 5.56
CA GLY A 159 35.56 -37.70 4.49
C GLY A 159 34.25 -37.04 4.92
N GLU A 160 33.96 -37.01 6.22
CA GLU A 160 32.77 -36.38 6.81
C GLU A 160 33.16 -35.14 7.61
N VAL A 161 32.29 -34.13 7.61
CA VAL A 161 32.44 -32.93 8.44
C VAL A 161 31.75 -33.18 9.78
N GLN A 162 32.37 -32.70 10.86
CA GLN A 162 31.80 -32.80 12.20
C GLN A 162 31.04 -31.54 12.55
N VAL A 163 29.80 -31.72 12.97
CA VAL A 163 28.84 -30.65 13.21
C VAL A 163 28.15 -30.82 14.56
N VAL A 164 28.00 -29.74 15.32
CA VAL A 164 27.58 -29.78 16.72
C VAL A 164 26.13 -29.34 16.87
N ALA A 165 25.21 -30.30 17.05
CA ALA A 165 23.79 -30.04 17.24
C ALA A 165 23.52 -29.13 18.45
N ALA A 166 22.31 -28.55 18.49
CA ALA A 166 21.90 -27.63 19.56
C ALA A 166 21.95 -28.25 20.97
N ASP A 167 21.88 -29.58 21.06
CA ASP A 167 22.02 -30.36 22.30
C ASP A 167 23.49 -30.66 22.68
N GLY A 168 24.45 -30.16 21.89
CA GLY A 168 25.89 -30.35 22.08
C GLY A 168 26.43 -31.67 21.50
N VAL A 169 25.60 -32.49 20.84
CA VAL A 169 26.03 -33.75 20.22
C VAL A 169 26.74 -33.46 18.90
N SER A 170 27.93 -34.06 18.71
CA SER A 170 28.62 -34.01 17.42
C SER A 170 28.09 -35.10 16.49
N LEU A 171 27.66 -34.69 15.30
CA LEU A 171 27.13 -35.53 14.23
C LEU A 171 28.09 -35.46 13.03
N ALA A 172 28.14 -36.56 12.28
CA ALA A 172 28.95 -36.66 11.07
C ALA A 172 28.06 -36.41 9.85
N TYR A 173 28.33 -35.32 9.13
CA TYR A 173 27.63 -34.95 7.90
C TYR A 173 28.54 -35.16 6.68
N PRO A 174 27.98 -35.23 5.46
CA PRO A 174 28.78 -35.35 4.25
C PRO A 174 29.87 -34.26 4.19
N GLY A 175 31.10 -34.61 3.78
CA GLY A 175 32.20 -33.65 3.71
C GLY A 175 32.02 -32.51 2.70
N THR A 176 30.94 -32.53 1.90
CA THR A 176 30.54 -31.48 0.97
C THR A 176 29.34 -30.67 1.47
N TYR A 177 28.94 -30.84 2.73
CA TYR A 177 27.75 -30.21 3.31
C TYR A 177 27.80 -28.67 3.21
N GLY A 178 26.81 -28.09 2.52
CA GLY A 178 26.72 -26.65 2.25
C GLY A 178 27.79 -26.12 1.27
N LEU A 179 28.43 -26.98 0.48
CA LEU A 179 29.43 -26.61 -0.53
C LEU A 179 28.93 -26.91 -1.95
N HIS A 180 29.59 -26.34 -2.95
CA HIS A 180 29.40 -26.60 -4.39
C HIS A 180 28.07 -26.17 -5.02
N GLY A 181 27.14 -25.64 -4.25
CA GLY A 181 25.89 -25.11 -4.77
C GLY A 181 24.84 -24.96 -3.69
N CYS A 182 23.66 -24.54 -4.13
CA CYS A 182 22.45 -24.50 -3.34
C CYS A 182 21.91 -25.93 -3.23
N ASP A 183 21.85 -26.44 -2.00
CA ASP A 183 21.29 -27.76 -1.67
C ASP A 183 20.37 -27.61 -0.46
N SER A 184 19.47 -28.57 -0.25
CA SER A 184 18.59 -28.59 0.93
C SER A 184 19.41 -28.62 2.23
N HIS A 185 18.92 -27.95 3.28
CA HIS A 185 19.71 -27.80 4.52
C HIS A 185 20.06 -29.12 5.15
N ASP A 186 19.07 -29.82 5.65
CA ASP A 186 19.28 -31.04 6.43
C ASP A 186 18.32 -32.13 5.98
N SER A 187 17.75 -32.07 4.77
CA SER A 187 16.75 -33.03 4.31
C SER A 187 17.21 -34.48 4.55
N GLY A 188 16.49 -35.19 5.42
CA GLY A 188 16.81 -36.57 5.82
C GLY A 188 17.92 -36.74 6.87
N LEU A 189 18.52 -35.65 7.38
CA LEU A 189 19.59 -35.67 8.38
C LEU A 189 19.05 -35.51 9.81
N GLU A 190 19.72 -36.17 10.75
CA GLU A 190 19.47 -36.03 12.19
C GLU A 190 20.04 -34.70 12.73
N PRO A 191 19.49 -34.17 13.83
CA PRO A 191 18.41 -34.75 14.64
C PRO A 191 17.00 -34.34 14.18
N SER A 192 16.86 -33.22 13.48
CA SER A 192 15.55 -32.56 13.31
C SER A 192 14.85 -32.88 11.99
N CYS A 193 15.60 -33.31 10.98
CA CYS A 193 15.10 -33.44 9.60
C CYS A 193 14.95 -34.90 9.13
N ASN A 194 15.19 -35.88 10.01
CA ASN A 194 14.97 -37.31 9.78
C ASN A 194 13.66 -37.84 10.43
N SER A 195 12.74 -36.95 10.80
CA SER A 195 11.49 -37.32 11.49
C SER A 195 10.25 -36.89 10.70
N THR A 196 9.11 -37.51 10.98
CA THR A 196 7.83 -37.10 10.38
C THR A 196 7.39 -35.75 10.95
N GLY A 197 7.14 -34.77 10.07
CA GLY A 197 6.77 -33.41 10.50
C GLY A 197 7.97 -32.51 10.81
N TYR A 198 9.09 -32.76 10.14
CA TYR A 198 10.29 -31.94 10.25
C TYR A 198 10.03 -30.45 9.89
N PRO A 199 10.84 -29.51 10.41
CA PRO A 199 10.70 -28.09 10.10
C PRO A 199 10.86 -27.76 8.61
N GLY A 200 10.10 -26.79 8.09
CA GLY A 200 10.16 -26.41 6.66
C GLY A 200 11.57 -26.04 6.17
N TRP A 201 12.41 -25.46 7.03
CA TRP A 201 13.78 -25.07 6.70
C TRP A 201 14.68 -26.23 6.27
N CYS A 202 14.35 -27.48 6.62
CA CYS A 202 15.12 -28.66 6.23
C CYS A 202 15.25 -28.81 4.71
N GLU A 203 14.24 -28.38 3.95
CA GLU A 203 14.19 -28.47 2.49
C GLU A 203 14.57 -27.17 1.79
N HIS A 204 14.76 -26.09 2.55
CA HIS A 204 15.15 -24.82 1.96
C HIS A 204 16.60 -24.87 1.51
N GLU A 205 16.82 -24.41 0.28
CA GLU A 205 18.14 -24.42 -0.30
C GLU A 205 19.00 -23.32 0.33
N TRP A 206 20.24 -23.67 0.63
CA TRP A 206 21.22 -22.80 1.27
C TRP A 206 22.63 -23.23 0.85
N CYS A 207 23.61 -22.40 1.16
CA CYS A 207 25.02 -22.81 1.10
C CYS A 207 25.89 -21.94 2.00
N TYR A 208 27.11 -22.41 2.27
CA TYR A 208 28.16 -21.58 2.85
C TYR A 208 28.66 -20.56 1.83
N VAL A 209 28.92 -19.34 2.27
CA VAL A 209 29.34 -18.20 1.44
C VAL A 209 30.57 -17.51 2.02
N ASP A 210 31.31 -16.82 1.16
CA ASP A 210 32.35 -15.88 1.60
C ASP A 210 31.72 -14.51 1.89
N PRO A 211 31.77 -14.00 3.13
CA PRO A 211 31.16 -12.71 3.48
C PRO A 211 31.81 -11.52 2.75
N THR A 212 33.03 -11.67 2.22
CA THR A 212 33.74 -10.63 1.47
C THR A 212 33.35 -10.59 -0.01
N ALA A 213 32.82 -11.70 -0.53
CA ALA A 213 32.37 -11.85 -1.92
C ALA A 213 30.85 -11.97 -2.03
N CYS A 214 30.11 -11.71 -0.94
CA CYS A 214 28.67 -11.83 -0.89
C CYS A 214 27.99 -10.49 -0.61
N ASN A 215 27.06 -10.10 -1.48
CA ASN A 215 26.27 -8.87 -1.41
C ASN A 215 24.83 -9.04 -0.91
N THR A 216 24.47 -10.24 -0.40
CA THR A 216 23.15 -10.57 0.12
C THR A 216 23.20 -10.86 1.61
N GLU A 217 22.03 -11.07 2.22
CA GLU A 217 21.94 -11.45 3.62
C GLU A 217 22.58 -12.81 3.87
N TYR A 218 23.40 -12.89 4.91
CA TYR A 218 24.02 -14.12 5.39
C TYR A 218 24.06 -14.12 6.91
N SER A 219 24.09 -15.32 7.48
CA SER A 219 24.16 -15.54 8.91
C SER A 219 25.46 -16.25 9.27
N THR A 220 25.91 -16.08 10.50
CA THR A 220 27.15 -16.69 11.00
C THR A 220 26.83 -17.91 11.84
N THR A 221 27.55 -19.01 11.64
CA THR A 221 27.39 -20.23 12.42
C THR A 221 28.74 -20.75 12.91
N ALA A 222 28.71 -21.37 14.09
CA ALA A 222 29.81 -22.13 14.67
C ALA A 222 29.49 -23.64 14.72
N TYR A 223 28.49 -24.09 13.94
CA TYR A 223 28.03 -25.48 13.90
C TYR A 223 29.16 -26.43 13.48
N VAL A 224 29.97 -26.03 12.50
CA VAL A 224 31.11 -26.83 12.01
C VAL A 224 32.30 -26.65 12.94
N VAL A 225 32.85 -27.78 13.42
CA VAL A 225 34.00 -27.76 14.33
C VAL A 225 35.25 -27.23 13.61
N GLY A 226 35.93 -26.27 14.25
CA GLY A 226 37.24 -25.78 13.81
C GLY A 226 37.21 -24.53 12.93
N ALA A 227 36.03 -24.01 12.57
CA ALA A 227 35.90 -22.71 11.90
C ALA A 227 34.56 -22.03 12.18
N THR A 228 34.54 -20.71 12.13
CA THR A 228 33.30 -19.92 12.01
C THR A 228 32.98 -19.79 10.53
N LEU A 229 31.79 -20.21 10.12
CA LEU A 229 31.33 -20.15 8.74
C LEU A 229 30.17 -19.17 8.58
N HIS A 230 30.01 -18.66 7.36
CA HIS A 230 28.89 -17.83 6.98
C HIS A 230 28.04 -18.58 5.97
N TYR A 231 26.73 -18.52 6.13
CA TYR A 231 25.79 -19.20 5.25
C TYR A 231 24.67 -18.29 4.80
N SER A 232 24.11 -18.54 3.62
CA SER A 232 23.04 -17.72 3.07
C SER A 232 21.97 -18.58 2.41
N TYR A 233 20.73 -18.40 2.87
CA TYR A 233 19.53 -18.84 2.16
C TYR A 233 19.18 -17.89 1.02
N HIS A 234 19.44 -16.60 1.20
CA HIS A 234 19.13 -15.57 0.21
C HIS A 234 19.97 -15.72 -1.07
N ALA A 235 21.20 -16.24 -0.96
CA ALA A 235 22.01 -16.62 -2.12
C ALA A 235 21.33 -17.69 -2.99
N CYS A 236 20.48 -18.51 -2.38
CA CYS A 236 19.73 -19.60 -3.02
C CYS A 236 18.24 -19.27 -3.24
N GLY A 237 17.81 -18.04 -2.95
CA GLY A 237 16.43 -17.60 -3.17
C GLY A 237 15.43 -17.99 -2.08
N PHE A 238 15.90 -18.42 -0.91
CA PHE A 238 15.06 -18.73 0.26
C PHE A 238 15.27 -17.71 1.38
N SER A 239 14.30 -17.62 2.29
CA SER A 239 14.42 -16.83 3.53
C SER A 239 15.08 -17.67 4.62
N ASN A 240 15.87 -17.05 5.50
CA ASN A 240 16.52 -17.75 6.61
C ASN A 240 15.54 -18.04 7.76
N GLU A 241 14.86 -19.18 7.69
CA GLU A 241 13.95 -19.65 8.74
C GLU A 241 14.65 -20.51 9.80
N PHE A 242 15.80 -21.09 9.45
CA PHE A 242 16.60 -21.93 10.34
C PHE A 242 17.10 -21.15 11.55
N GLU A 243 17.60 -19.93 11.35
CA GLU A 243 18.11 -19.11 12.45
C GLU A 243 17.05 -18.88 13.53
N SER A 244 15.83 -18.56 13.10
CA SER A 244 14.71 -18.35 14.00
C SER A 244 14.38 -19.60 14.82
N TRP A 245 14.47 -20.79 14.19
CA TRP A 245 14.22 -22.09 14.81
C TRP A 245 15.35 -22.47 15.79
N PHE A 246 16.61 -22.27 15.39
CA PHE A 246 17.79 -22.64 16.15
C PHE A 246 17.91 -21.87 17.48
N TYR A 247 17.50 -20.60 17.48
CA TYR A 247 17.51 -19.76 18.70
C TYR A 247 16.19 -19.77 19.47
N GLN A 248 15.20 -20.58 19.10
CA GLN A 248 14.01 -20.71 19.95
C GLN A 248 14.41 -21.33 21.29
N PRO A 249 13.96 -20.77 22.42
CA PRO A 249 14.04 -21.49 23.69
C PRO A 249 13.32 -22.83 23.54
N PRO A 250 13.79 -23.90 24.19
CA PRO A 250 13.13 -25.19 24.11
C PRO A 250 11.64 -25.02 24.47
N PRO A 251 10.71 -25.67 23.73
CA PRO A 251 9.30 -25.58 24.05
C PRO A 251 9.10 -25.94 25.53
N PRO A 252 8.21 -25.24 26.25
CA PRO A 252 7.95 -25.55 27.65
C PRO A 252 7.59 -27.03 27.77
N SER A 253 8.17 -27.70 28.77
CA SER A 253 7.89 -29.13 29.01
C SER A 253 6.38 -29.36 29.03
N PRO A 254 5.87 -30.42 28.39
CA PRO A 254 4.45 -30.74 28.45
C PRO A 254 4.01 -30.81 29.92
N PRO A 255 2.81 -30.31 30.26
CA PRO A 255 2.33 -30.39 31.63
C PRO A 255 2.36 -31.86 32.08
N PRO A 256 2.72 -32.14 33.35
CA PRO A 256 2.75 -33.51 33.85
C PRO A 256 1.38 -34.15 33.59
N SER A 257 1.40 -35.35 33.00
CA SER A 257 0.18 -36.14 32.82
C SER A 257 -0.59 -36.19 34.14
N PRO A 258 -1.92 -35.99 34.15
CA PRO A 258 -2.69 -36.09 35.38
C PRO A 258 -2.41 -37.46 36.02
N PRO A 259 -2.26 -37.52 37.35
CA PRO A 259 -2.05 -38.79 38.03
C PRO A 259 -3.20 -39.74 37.67
N PRO A 260 -2.93 -41.04 37.47
CA PRO A 260 -3.99 -42.01 37.27
C PRO A 260 -4.99 -41.88 38.42
N PRO A 261 -6.31 -42.04 38.17
CA PRO A 261 -7.31 -41.95 39.21
C PRO A 261 -6.93 -42.89 40.34
N SER A 262 -6.87 -42.36 41.56
CA SER A 262 -6.59 -43.16 42.76
C SER A 262 -7.54 -44.36 42.78
N PRO A 263 -7.04 -45.58 43.02
CA PRO A 263 -7.92 -46.73 43.22
C PRO A 263 -8.90 -46.41 44.36
N PRO A 264 -10.16 -46.89 44.28
CA PRO A 264 -11.11 -46.70 45.35
C PRO A 264 -10.51 -47.23 46.66
N LEU A 265 -10.58 -46.40 47.71
CA LEU A 265 -10.19 -46.76 49.07
C LEU A 265 -11.22 -47.74 49.65
N ASP A 266 -11.27 -48.95 49.12
CA ASP A 266 -11.88 -50.09 49.80
C ASP A 266 -10.84 -50.66 50.76
N CYS A 267 -10.62 -49.95 51.88
CA CYS A 267 -10.03 -50.53 53.07
C CYS A 267 -11.16 -51.18 53.89
N PRO A 268 -11.36 -52.51 53.86
CA PRO A 268 -12.19 -53.15 54.86
C PRO A 268 -11.51 -53.03 56.22
N CYS A 269 -12.22 -52.44 57.19
CA CYS A 269 -11.83 -52.48 58.59
C CYS A 269 -11.65 -53.94 59.03
N LEU A 270 -10.45 -54.34 59.44
CA LEU A 270 -10.22 -55.62 60.11
C LEU A 270 -10.90 -55.59 61.49
N THR A 271 -12.13 -56.10 61.56
CA THR A 271 -12.78 -56.48 62.83
C THR A 271 -12.24 -57.83 63.29
N ALA A 272 -10.98 -57.88 63.71
CA ALA A 272 -10.45 -58.97 64.54
C ALA A 272 -9.09 -58.56 65.14
N TYR A 273 -9.07 -58.27 66.43
CA TYR A 273 -7.83 -58.28 67.21
C TYR A 273 -7.40 -59.73 67.43
N PRO A 274 -6.21 -60.18 67.01
CA PRO A 274 -5.66 -61.43 67.50
C PRO A 274 -5.25 -61.24 68.96
N THR A 275 -5.93 -61.92 69.87
CA THR A 275 -5.53 -62.09 71.26
C THR A 275 -4.13 -62.70 71.34
N GLY A 276 -3.16 -62.01 71.95
CA GLY A 276 -1.89 -62.65 72.33
C GLY A 276 -0.62 -61.83 72.22
N VAL A 277 -0.62 -60.52 72.54
CA VAL A 277 0.64 -59.79 72.72
C VAL A 277 0.65 -59.16 74.12
N SER A 278 1.36 -59.81 75.04
CA SER A 278 1.69 -59.28 76.36
C SER A 278 2.73 -58.17 76.23
N LEU A 279 2.44 -57.02 76.83
CA LEU A 279 3.39 -55.92 76.99
C LEU A 279 4.46 -56.32 78.01
N VAL A 280 5.73 -56.31 77.58
CA VAL A 280 6.89 -56.28 78.49
C VAL A 280 7.31 -54.83 78.68
N SER A 281 7.17 -54.33 79.90
CA SER A 281 7.78 -53.06 80.33
C SER A 281 9.26 -53.31 80.65
N GLY A 282 10.14 -52.52 80.06
CA GLY A 282 11.56 -52.44 80.42
C GLY A 282 11.91 -51.00 80.75
N GLU A 283 12.54 -50.82 81.91
CA GLU A 283 12.96 -49.57 82.58
C GLU A 283 13.83 -48.63 81.73
#